data_AF-A0A2G2ZGT5-F1
#
_entry.id   AF-A0A2G2ZGT5-F1
#
_cell.length_a   1.000
_cell.length_b   1.000
_cell.length_c   1.000
_cell.angle_alpha   90.00
_cell.angle_beta   90.00
_cell.angle_gamma   90.00
#
_symmetry.space_group_name_H-M   'P 1'
#
loop_
_entity.id
_entity.type
_entity.pdbx_description
1 polymer ?
#
loop_
_entity_poly.entity_id
_entity_poly.type
_entity_poly.pdbx_seq_one_letter_code
_entity_poly.pdbx_strand_id
1 'polypeptide(L)'
;MGESVKQLIQQHRECFVMPYLVFCLGFFPPIIFLSQKSIRNNLSNSQGRCKHGQTVHIGGLVRLDLVHASVETIYVTVWASPSVSLHLGKTENADELMNKHAGVRLQPPISIERVSELGEWQKREVKARGTSWDVKSMDVAVAGLGWFSLGLKGEADLALWTYDGIQITLREPLVLDRAASIERPGFWLPKATLEALTNSSKLEGQEARAKNPL
;
A
#
# COMPACT_ATOMS: atom_id res chain seq x y z
N MET A 1 -25.13 18.28 -8.71
CA MET A 1 -24.12 17.86 -7.71
C MET A 1 -22.81 17.31 -8.32
N GLY A 2 -22.67 17.22 -9.65
CA GLY A 2 -21.44 16.70 -10.28
C GLY A 2 -20.37 17.74 -10.64
N GLU A 3 -20.67 19.05 -10.55
CA GLU A 3 -19.69 20.10 -10.91
C GLU A 3 -18.77 20.50 -9.75
N SER A 4 -19.23 20.39 -8.50
CA SER A 4 -18.46 20.80 -7.32
C SER A 4 -17.23 19.93 -7.05
N VAL A 5 -17.27 18.64 -7.42
CA VAL A 5 -16.15 17.71 -7.24
C VAL A 5 -15.09 17.90 -8.33
N LYS A 6 -15.51 18.20 -9.56
CA LYS A 6 -14.59 18.55 -10.66
C LYS A 6 -13.86 19.87 -10.39
N GLN A 7 -14.51 20.84 -9.75
CA GLN A 7 -13.86 22.07 -9.29
C GLN A 7 -12.83 21.82 -8.18
N LEU A 8 -13.09 20.91 -7.24
CA LEU A 8 -12.15 20.58 -6.16
C LEU A 8 -10.86 19.92 -6.70
N ILE A 9 -10.97 19.07 -7.73
CA ILE A 9 -9.82 18.43 -8.40
C ILE A 9 -9.04 19.45 -9.26
N GLN A 10 -9.74 20.39 -9.91
CA GLN A 10 -9.10 21.47 -10.67
C GLN A 10 -8.34 22.45 -9.75
N GLN A 11 -8.88 22.73 -8.56
CA GLN A 11 -8.26 23.62 -7.58
C GLN A 11 -6.96 23.03 -7.00
N HIS A 12 -6.84 21.69 -6.94
CA HIS A 12 -5.59 21.01 -6.58
C HIS A 12 -4.53 21.00 -7.69
N ARG A 13 -4.88 21.26 -8.96
CA ARG A 13 -3.89 21.44 -10.04
C ARG A 13 -3.17 22.79 -9.99
N GLU A 14 -3.79 23.82 -9.43
CA GLU A 14 -3.18 25.16 -9.32
C GLU A 14 -2.27 25.29 -8.09
N CYS A 15 -2.48 24.50 -7.04
CA CYS A 15 -1.65 24.53 -5.83
C CYS A 15 -0.22 23.97 -6.01
N PHE A 16 0.11 23.33 -7.14
CA PHE A 16 1.45 22.79 -7.39
C PHE A 16 2.36 23.74 -8.17
N VAL A 17 1.90 24.95 -8.50
CA VAL A 17 2.70 25.97 -9.17
C VAL A 17 2.60 27.29 -8.41
N MET A 18 3.48 27.48 -7.42
CA MET A 18 4.14 28.75 -7.03
C MET A 18 4.47 28.76 -5.52
N PRO A 19 5.69 29.15 -5.13
CA PRO A 19 6.04 29.38 -3.74
C PRO A 19 5.67 30.81 -3.32
N TYR A 20 5.28 30.97 -2.05
CA TYR A 20 5.07 32.21 -1.29
C TYR A 20 3.66 32.87 -1.29
N LEU A 21 3.00 32.71 -0.13
CA LEU A 21 2.21 33.67 0.64
C LEU A 21 1.16 34.55 -0.08
N VAL A 22 -0.14 34.40 0.23
CA VAL A 22 -1.05 35.49 0.66
C VAL A 22 -2.34 34.89 1.26
N PHE A 23 -2.74 35.47 2.40
CA PHE A 23 -3.99 35.31 3.16
C PHE A 23 -5.23 35.65 2.32
N CYS A 24 -6.32 34.87 2.44
CA CYS A 24 -7.66 35.39 2.14
C CYS A 24 -8.71 34.80 3.09
N LEU A 25 -9.51 35.70 3.65
CA LEU A 25 -10.53 35.53 4.67
C LEU A 25 -11.82 34.90 4.10
N GLY A 26 -12.42 34.00 4.88
CA GLY A 26 -13.89 33.90 5.01
C GLY A 26 -14.64 32.93 4.08
N PHE A 27 -15.49 32.11 4.72
CA PHE A 27 -16.72 31.47 4.22
C PHE A 27 -16.60 30.28 3.24
N PHE A 28 -16.51 29.06 3.80
CA PHE A 28 -17.00 27.81 3.16
C PHE A 28 -17.54 26.83 4.24
N PRO A 29 -18.68 26.13 4.01
CA PRO A 29 -19.27 25.14 4.93
C PRO A 29 -18.48 23.79 4.92
N PRO A 30 -18.74 22.84 5.84
CA PRO A 30 -17.77 21.81 6.21
C PRO A 30 -17.74 20.68 5.18
N ILE A 31 -16.87 20.82 4.18
CA ILE A 31 -16.46 19.73 3.30
C ILE A 31 -15.31 19.02 4.01
N ILE A 32 -15.57 17.76 4.39
CA ILE A 32 -14.62 16.71 4.80
C ILE A 32 -13.26 17.26 5.21
N PHE A 33 -13.19 17.76 6.44
CA PHE A 33 -11.95 17.87 7.17
C PHE A 33 -11.49 16.42 7.45
N LEU A 34 -10.90 15.75 6.45
CA LEU A 34 -9.88 14.75 6.73
C LEU A 34 -8.87 15.52 7.55
N SER A 35 -9.00 15.37 8.86
CA SER A 35 -8.23 16.11 9.82
C SER A 35 -6.78 16.02 9.38
N GLN A 36 -6.15 17.17 9.10
CA GLN A 36 -4.70 17.34 8.99
C GLN A 36 -3.93 16.84 10.26
N LYS A 37 -4.60 16.13 11.17
CA LYS A 37 -4.07 15.41 12.33
C LYS A 37 -3.32 14.12 12.00
N SER A 38 -3.40 13.57 10.78
CA SER A 38 -2.83 12.24 10.48
C SER A 38 -1.63 12.23 9.52
N ILE A 39 -0.74 13.22 9.61
CA ILE A 39 0.67 13.08 9.14
C ILE A 39 1.61 13.42 10.29
N ARG A 40 1.26 13.02 11.52
CA ARG A 40 2.16 13.10 12.69
C ARG A 40 2.71 11.74 13.12
N ASN A 41 2.33 10.66 12.44
CA ASN A 41 2.78 9.32 12.75
C ASN A 41 3.73 8.85 11.65
N ASN A 42 4.88 8.28 12.06
CA ASN A 42 5.83 7.63 11.17
C ASN A 42 5.12 6.72 10.16
N LEU A 43 5.52 6.82 8.88
CA LEU A 43 5.10 5.86 7.87
C LEU A 43 5.58 4.46 8.29
N SER A 44 4.67 3.50 8.29
CA SER A 44 5.08 2.10 8.38
C SER A 44 5.45 1.61 7.00
N ASN A 45 6.55 0.84 6.93
CA ASN A 45 6.83 0.02 5.77
C ASN A 45 6.33 -1.41 6.01
N SER A 46 5.84 -2.06 4.97
CA SER A 46 5.51 -3.49 4.99
C SER A 46 6.05 -4.18 3.75
N GLN A 47 6.98 -5.10 3.93
CA GLN A 47 7.62 -5.81 2.83
C GLN A 47 7.14 -7.25 2.74
N GLY A 48 6.88 -7.71 1.53
CA GLY A 48 6.64 -9.12 1.22
C GLY A 48 7.25 -9.54 -0.08
N ARG A 49 7.44 -10.85 -0.20
CA ARG A 49 7.73 -11.50 -1.49
C ARG A 49 6.42 -11.78 -2.18
N CYS A 50 6.29 -11.28 -3.41
CA CYS A 50 5.14 -11.52 -4.26
C CYS A 50 5.55 -12.44 -5.41
N LYS A 51 4.73 -13.44 -5.69
CA LYS A 51 4.84 -14.33 -6.86
C LYS A 51 3.83 -13.91 -7.92
N HIS A 52 4.03 -14.39 -9.14
CA HIS A 52 3.03 -14.24 -10.20
C HIS A 52 1.64 -14.68 -9.70
N GLY A 53 0.60 -13.89 -10.03
CA GLY A 53 -0.77 -14.15 -9.57
C GLY A 53 -1.02 -13.80 -8.10
N GLN A 54 -0.16 -12.99 -7.48
CA GLN A 54 -0.41 -12.38 -6.17
C GLN A 54 -0.74 -10.89 -6.29
N THR A 55 -1.50 -10.43 -5.29
CA THR A 55 -2.04 -9.09 -5.22
C THR A 55 -1.83 -8.50 -3.83
N VAL A 56 -1.44 -7.23 -3.79
CA VAL A 56 -1.34 -6.42 -2.57
C VAL A 56 -2.44 -5.35 -2.57
N HIS A 57 -3.26 -5.33 -1.53
CA HIS A 57 -4.25 -4.28 -1.28
C HIS A 57 -3.77 -3.33 -0.19
N ILE A 58 -4.05 -2.04 -0.39
CA ILE A 58 -3.94 -0.98 0.60
C ILE A 58 -5.36 -0.47 0.86
N GLY A 59 -5.94 -0.90 1.99
CA GLY A 59 -7.36 -0.74 2.27
C GLY A 59 -8.21 -1.21 1.08
N GLY A 60 -9.30 -0.50 0.82
CA GLY A 60 -10.11 -0.60 -0.39
C GLY A 60 -9.83 0.54 -1.37
N LEU A 61 -8.63 1.13 -1.37
CA LEU A 61 -8.30 2.32 -2.19
C LEU A 61 -7.32 2.03 -3.33
N VAL A 62 -6.41 1.08 -3.10
CA VAL A 62 -5.39 0.72 -4.08
C VAL A 62 -5.16 -0.78 -4.05
N ARG A 63 -4.98 -1.35 -5.23
CA ARG A 63 -4.61 -2.75 -5.44
C ARG A 63 -3.47 -2.83 -6.44
N LEU A 64 -2.44 -3.61 -6.13
CA LEU A 64 -1.32 -3.87 -7.02
C LEU A 64 -1.24 -5.37 -7.32
N ASP A 65 -1.41 -5.73 -8.58
CA ASP A 65 -1.36 -7.12 -9.06
C ASP A 65 -0.05 -7.39 -9.78
N LEU A 66 0.59 -8.52 -9.47
CA LEU A 66 1.72 -9.03 -10.26
C LEU A 66 1.23 -9.92 -11.40
N VAL A 67 1.06 -9.30 -12.56
CA VAL A 67 0.51 -9.95 -13.77
C VAL A 67 1.55 -10.85 -14.41
N HIS A 68 2.79 -10.37 -14.55
CA HIS A 68 3.87 -11.16 -15.15
C HIS A 68 5.20 -10.76 -14.53
N ALA A 69 6.12 -11.72 -14.42
CA ALA A 69 7.48 -11.48 -13.95
C ALA A 69 8.44 -12.44 -14.64
N SER A 70 9.60 -11.95 -15.07
CA SER A 70 10.68 -12.78 -15.61
C SER A 70 11.37 -13.61 -14.53
N VAL A 71 11.07 -13.35 -13.26
CA VAL A 71 11.62 -14.00 -12.07
C VAL A 71 10.51 -14.64 -11.24
N GLU A 72 10.85 -15.65 -10.44
CA GLU A 72 9.86 -16.39 -9.64
C GLU A 72 9.13 -15.50 -8.63
N THR A 73 9.85 -14.55 -8.01
CA THR A 73 9.30 -13.66 -6.98
C THR A 73 9.81 -12.23 -7.17
N ILE A 74 9.14 -11.22 -6.61
CA ILE A 74 9.66 -9.86 -6.47
C ILE A 74 9.47 -9.38 -5.04
N TYR A 75 10.26 -8.40 -4.60
CA TYR A 75 10.00 -7.71 -3.33
C TYR A 75 9.11 -6.50 -3.56
N VAL A 76 8.01 -6.46 -2.84
CA VAL A 76 7.12 -5.29 -2.77
C VAL A 76 7.18 -4.77 -1.34
N THR A 77 7.59 -3.52 -1.17
CA THR A 77 7.53 -2.80 0.11
C THR A 77 6.49 -1.71 0.01
N VAL A 78 5.44 -1.80 0.81
CA VAL A 78 4.39 -0.78 0.92
C VAL A 78 4.81 0.24 1.95
N TRP A 79 4.82 1.52 1.59
CA TRP A 79 4.98 2.63 2.52
C TRP A 79 3.64 3.35 2.62
N ALA A 80 2.98 3.19 3.76
CA ALA A 80 1.66 3.76 4.02
C ALA A 80 1.49 4.07 5.51
N SER A 81 0.40 4.76 5.86
CA SER A 81 0.04 4.98 7.26
C SER A 81 -0.20 3.64 7.98
N PRO A 82 0.31 3.45 9.22
CA PRO A 82 0.09 2.22 10.00
C PRO A 82 -1.38 1.91 10.29
N SER A 83 -2.26 2.90 10.16
CA SER A 83 -3.69 2.77 10.37
C SER A 83 -4.45 2.20 9.16
N VAL A 84 -3.78 2.00 8.04
CA VAL A 84 -4.36 1.45 6.81
C VAL A 84 -4.17 -0.07 6.78
N SER A 85 -5.24 -0.82 6.51
CA SER A 85 -5.12 -2.27 6.41
C SER A 85 -4.36 -2.68 5.15
N LEU A 86 -3.47 -3.66 5.29
CA LEU A 86 -2.69 -4.20 4.18
C LEU A 86 -3.00 -5.68 4.02
N HIS A 87 -3.30 -6.10 2.80
CA HIS A 87 -3.68 -7.48 2.51
C HIS A 87 -2.92 -8.01 1.31
N LEU A 88 -2.10 -9.04 1.53
CA LEU A 88 -1.48 -9.84 0.48
C LEU A 88 -2.35 -11.08 0.24
N GLY A 89 -2.74 -11.31 -1.01
CA GLY A 89 -3.57 -12.44 -1.41
C GLY A 89 -3.28 -12.91 -2.82
N LYS A 90 -4.07 -13.85 -3.31
CA LYS A 90 -4.05 -14.28 -4.70
C LYS A 90 -4.91 -13.35 -5.56
N THR A 91 -4.47 -13.11 -6.79
CA THR A 91 -5.17 -12.23 -7.74
C THR A 91 -6.55 -12.77 -8.12
N GLU A 92 -6.73 -14.09 -8.18
CA GLU A 92 -8.02 -14.73 -8.47
C GLU A 92 -9.14 -14.34 -7.47
N ASN A 93 -8.77 -14.07 -6.21
CA ASN A 93 -9.72 -13.71 -5.15
C ASN A 93 -9.81 -12.19 -4.93
N ALA A 94 -9.03 -11.39 -5.66
CA ALA A 94 -8.87 -9.98 -5.35
C ALA A 94 -10.14 -9.17 -5.64
N ASP A 95 -10.85 -9.47 -6.73
CA ASP A 95 -12.13 -8.82 -7.05
C ASP A 95 -13.22 -9.18 -6.04
N GLU A 96 -13.28 -10.45 -5.62
CA GLU A 96 -14.20 -10.88 -4.58
C GLU A 96 -13.90 -10.21 -3.24
N LEU A 97 -12.62 -10.11 -2.87
CA LEU A 97 -12.19 -9.44 -1.64
C LEU A 97 -12.60 -7.97 -1.65
N MET A 98 -12.38 -7.26 -2.76
CA MET A 98 -12.82 -5.87 -2.91
C MET A 98 -14.34 -5.74 -2.78
N ASN A 99 -15.10 -6.55 -3.52
CA ASN A 99 -16.56 -6.46 -3.53
C ASN A 99 -17.20 -6.78 -2.17
N LYS A 100 -16.67 -7.77 -1.45
CA LYS A 100 -17.26 -8.22 -0.17
C LYS A 100 -16.74 -7.45 1.04
N HIS A 101 -15.53 -6.91 0.98
CA HIS A 101 -14.84 -6.43 2.16
C HIS A 101 -14.35 -4.96 2.10
N ALA A 102 -14.52 -4.26 0.97
CA ALA A 102 -14.34 -2.81 0.92
C ALA A 102 -15.28 -2.11 1.91
N GLY A 103 -14.74 -1.22 2.75
CA GLY A 103 -15.53 -0.57 3.79
C GLY A 103 -15.66 -1.37 5.09
N VAL A 104 -15.35 -2.67 5.10
CA VAL A 104 -15.50 -3.54 6.28
C VAL A 104 -14.15 -3.98 6.83
N ARG A 105 -13.38 -4.75 6.05
CA ARG A 105 -12.05 -5.25 6.43
C ARG A 105 -10.95 -4.53 5.66
N LEU A 106 -11.23 -4.17 4.41
CA LEU A 106 -10.39 -3.32 3.58
C LEU A 106 -10.72 -1.86 3.91
N GLN A 107 -10.06 -1.35 4.95
CA GLN A 107 -10.24 0.02 5.43
C GLN A 107 -8.90 0.78 5.33
N PRO A 108 -8.92 2.04 4.88
CA PRO A 108 -10.06 2.85 4.42
C PRO A 108 -10.58 2.40 3.04
N PRO A 109 -11.83 2.73 2.65
CA PRO A 109 -12.85 3.55 3.35
C PRO A 109 -13.45 2.85 4.58
N ILE A 110 -14.10 3.61 5.47
CA ILE A 110 -14.62 3.11 6.77
C ILE A 110 -16.05 2.55 6.66
N SER A 111 -16.79 2.89 5.60
CA SER A 111 -18.12 2.35 5.33
C SER A 111 -18.30 2.03 3.85
N ILE A 112 -19.25 1.14 3.56
CA ILE A 112 -19.59 0.74 2.20
C ILE A 112 -20.26 1.89 1.42
N GLU A 113 -20.99 2.78 2.09
CA GLU A 113 -21.62 3.92 1.42
C GLU A 113 -20.56 4.82 0.78
N ARG A 114 -19.45 5.04 1.50
CA ARG A 114 -18.32 5.82 0.98
C ARG A 114 -17.62 5.14 -0.20
N VAL A 115 -17.67 3.81 -0.31
CA VAL A 115 -17.08 3.10 -1.47
C VAL A 115 -17.76 3.56 -2.76
N SER A 116 -19.09 3.69 -2.73
CA SER A 116 -19.90 4.14 -3.88
C SER A 116 -19.61 5.59 -4.30
N GLU A 117 -19.06 6.41 -3.40
CA GLU A 117 -18.71 7.80 -3.65
C GLU A 117 -17.33 7.98 -4.30
N LEU A 118 -16.46 6.95 -4.27
CA LEU A 118 -15.07 7.05 -4.71
C LEU A 118 -14.89 7.09 -6.24
N GLY A 119 -15.96 6.84 -7.01
CA GLY A 119 -15.93 6.90 -8.47
C GLY A 119 -15.55 5.57 -9.11
N GLU A 120 -15.04 5.63 -10.34
CA GLU A 120 -14.75 4.45 -11.15
C GLU A 120 -13.42 3.80 -10.75
N TRP A 121 -13.42 2.47 -10.62
CA TRP A 121 -12.22 1.68 -10.35
C TRP A 121 -11.46 1.39 -11.65
N GLN A 122 -10.30 2.01 -11.82
CA GLN A 122 -9.53 1.97 -13.07
C GLN A 122 -8.22 1.19 -12.93
N LYS A 123 -7.87 0.46 -13.98
CA LYS A 123 -6.59 -0.24 -14.13
C LYS A 123 -5.56 0.66 -14.79
N ARG A 124 -4.34 0.67 -14.25
CA ARG A 124 -3.14 1.24 -14.89
C ARG A 124 -2.02 0.22 -14.93
N GLU A 125 -1.33 0.14 -16.06
CA GLU A 125 -0.22 -0.78 -16.25
C GLU A 125 1.08 -0.12 -15.81
N VAL A 126 1.89 -0.87 -15.07
CA VAL A 126 3.19 -0.43 -14.56
C VAL A 126 4.22 -1.49 -14.91
N LYS A 127 5.28 -1.07 -15.60
CA LYS A 127 6.42 -1.94 -15.93
C LYS A 127 7.58 -1.62 -15.02
N ALA A 128 8.09 -2.64 -14.34
CA ALA A 128 9.23 -2.53 -13.45
C ALA A 128 10.42 -3.30 -14.04
N ARG A 129 11.59 -2.70 -13.98
CA ARG A 129 12.87 -3.32 -14.37
C ARG A 129 13.88 -3.08 -13.28
N GLY A 130 14.60 -4.12 -12.89
CA GLY A 130 15.63 -4.04 -11.85
C GLY A 130 16.79 -4.98 -12.13
N THR A 131 17.95 -4.65 -11.59
CA THR A 131 19.21 -5.40 -11.79
C THR A 131 19.67 -6.14 -10.53
N SER A 132 19.10 -5.81 -9.37
CA SER A 132 19.48 -6.37 -8.07
C SER A 132 18.26 -6.53 -7.17
N TRP A 133 18.35 -7.50 -6.26
CA TRP A 133 17.36 -7.68 -5.20
C TRP A 133 17.61 -6.73 -4.02
N ASP A 134 18.84 -6.30 -3.81
CA ASP A 134 19.25 -5.57 -2.61
C ASP A 134 19.00 -4.08 -2.72
N VAL A 135 18.85 -3.60 -3.96
CA VAL A 135 18.55 -2.20 -4.28
C VAL A 135 17.14 -2.14 -4.86
N LYS A 136 16.32 -1.23 -4.34
CA LYS A 136 15.01 -0.94 -4.91
C LYS A 136 15.17 -0.39 -6.32
N SER A 137 14.29 -0.83 -7.21
CA SER A 137 14.37 -0.53 -8.63
C SER A 137 13.49 0.66 -9.01
N MET A 138 12.29 0.75 -8.42
CA MET A 138 11.40 1.88 -8.64
C MET A 138 10.38 2.05 -7.50
N ASP A 139 9.86 3.27 -7.37
CA ASP A 139 8.70 3.58 -6.54
C ASP A 139 7.48 3.89 -7.42
N VAL A 140 6.34 3.32 -7.02
CA VAL A 140 5.00 3.62 -7.56
C VAL A 140 4.25 4.43 -6.51
N ALA A 141 4.25 5.75 -6.65
CA ALA A 141 3.62 6.67 -5.71
C ALA A 141 2.14 6.90 -6.05
N VAL A 142 1.29 6.82 -5.03
CA VAL A 142 -0.15 7.07 -5.12
C VAL A 142 -0.49 8.26 -4.22
N ALA A 143 -1.03 9.32 -4.82
CA ALA A 143 -1.27 10.58 -4.14
C ALA A 143 -2.17 10.40 -2.90
N GLY A 144 -1.73 10.96 -1.77
CA GLY A 144 -2.49 10.96 -0.51
C GLY A 144 -2.47 9.64 0.29
N LEU A 145 -1.89 8.56 -0.24
CA LEU A 145 -1.86 7.24 0.44
C LEU A 145 -0.47 6.76 0.78
N GLY A 146 0.48 6.92 -0.14
CA GLY A 146 1.83 6.39 0.04
C GLY A 146 2.44 5.90 -1.27
N TRP A 147 3.33 4.92 -1.19
CA TRP A 147 3.96 4.33 -2.38
C TRP A 147 4.32 2.86 -2.20
N PHE A 148 4.43 2.16 -3.32
CA PHE A 148 5.04 0.83 -3.39
C PHE A 148 6.47 0.96 -3.86
N SER A 149 7.41 0.35 -3.15
CA SER A 149 8.80 0.26 -3.54
C SER A 149 9.13 -1.16 -3.99
N LEU A 150 9.51 -1.29 -5.25
CA LEU A 150 9.69 -2.56 -5.93
C LEU A 150 11.18 -2.91 -6.00
N GLY A 151 11.55 -4.14 -5.66
CA GLY A 151 12.90 -4.66 -5.80
C GLY A 151 12.87 -6.01 -6.52
N LEU A 152 13.58 -6.11 -7.65
CA LEU A 152 13.62 -7.30 -8.48
C LEU A 152 14.91 -7.36 -9.31
N LYS A 153 15.31 -8.58 -9.71
CA LYS A 153 16.39 -8.81 -10.68
C LYS A 153 15.82 -9.32 -12.00
N GLY A 154 15.25 -8.43 -12.79
CA GLY A 154 14.59 -8.77 -14.05
C GLY A 154 13.54 -7.75 -14.42
N GLU A 155 12.50 -8.23 -15.11
CA GLU A 155 11.35 -7.43 -15.55
C GLU A 155 10.07 -7.95 -14.93
N ALA A 156 9.15 -7.05 -14.61
CA ALA A 156 7.82 -7.38 -14.13
C ALA A 156 6.77 -6.42 -14.69
N ASP A 157 5.64 -6.99 -15.10
CA ASP A 157 4.44 -6.27 -15.50
C ASP A 157 3.44 -6.34 -14.35
N LEU A 158 3.04 -5.16 -13.88
CA LEU A 158 2.12 -4.98 -12.77
C LEU A 158 0.87 -4.25 -13.25
N ALA A 159 -0.27 -4.57 -12.63
CA ALA A 159 -1.49 -3.80 -12.79
C ALA A 159 -1.83 -3.11 -11.48
N LEU A 160 -1.77 -1.78 -11.48
CA LEU A 160 -2.19 -0.95 -10.37
C LEU A 160 -3.64 -0.52 -10.60
N TRP A 161 -4.52 -0.87 -9.67
CA TRP A 161 -5.90 -0.44 -9.67
C TRP A 161 -6.14 0.61 -8.59
N THR A 162 -6.85 1.66 -8.96
CA THR A 162 -7.25 2.74 -8.04
C THR A 162 -8.45 3.49 -8.62
N TYR A 163 -9.01 4.42 -7.85
CA TYR A 163 -10.15 5.23 -8.30
C TYR A 163 -9.74 6.35 -9.26
N ASP A 164 -10.66 6.75 -10.13
CA ASP A 164 -10.49 7.91 -11.00
C ASP A 164 -10.18 9.19 -10.20
N GLY A 165 -9.39 10.08 -10.80
CA GLY A 165 -8.93 11.31 -10.14
C GLY A 165 -7.72 11.14 -9.21
N ILE A 166 -7.34 9.91 -8.83
CA ILE A 166 -6.13 9.66 -8.03
C ILE A 166 -4.90 9.70 -8.93
N GLN A 167 -3.94 10.57 -8.61
CA GLN A 167 -2.69 10.68 -9.35
C GLN A 167 -1.71 9.56 -8.96
N ILE A 168 -1.17 8.90 -9.98
CA ILE A 168 -0.12 7.88 -9.87
C ILE A 168 1.15 8.44 -10.51
N THR A 169 2.28 8.34 -9.81
CA THR A 169 3.59 8.79 -10.29
C THR A 169 4.60 7.67 -10.15
N LEU A 170 5.31 7.37 -11.24
CA LEU A 170 6.46 6.47 -11.21
C LEU A 170 7.71 7.31 -10.98
N ARG A 171 8.57 6.90 -10.05
CA ARG A 171 9.77 7.67 -9.69
C ARG A 171 10.92 6.77 -9.26
N GLU A 172 12.09 7.37 -9.12
CA GLU A 172 13.23 6.73 -8.48
C GLU A 172 12.94 6.43 -7.00
N PRO A 173 13.45 5.30 -6.47
CA PRO A 173 13.18 4.92 -5.09
C PRO A 173 13.72 5.93 -4.09
N LEU A 174 12.88 6.35 -3.14
CA LEU A 174 13.33 7.21 -2.04
C LEU A 174 14.18 6.46 -1.02
N VAL A 175 13.97 5.15 -0.91
CA VAL A 175 14.74 4.27 -0.03
C VAL A 175 15.37 3.21 -0.92
N LEU A 176 16.68 3.34 -1.14
CA LEU A 176 17.44 2.46 -2.04
C LEU A 176 17.69 1.10 -1.40
N ASP A 177 18.02 1.09 -0.11
CA ASP A 177 18.50 -0.11 0.55
C ASP A 177 17.36 -1.03 1.00
N ARG A 178 17.54 -2.33 0.72
CA ARG A 178 16.76 -3.38 1.36
C ARG A 178 17.17 -3.50 2.83
N ALA A 179 16.34 -3.01 3.74
CA ALA A 179 16.60 -3.17 5.17
C ALA A 179 16.44 -4.63 5.60
N ALA A 180 17.54 -5.28 5.97
CA ALA A 180 17.61 -6.67 6.43
C ALA A 180 16.70 -6.96 7.65
N SER A 181 16.39 -5.95 8.46
CA SER A 181 15.47 -6.06 9.61
C SER A 181 14.00 -6.32 9.23
N ILE A 182 13.64 -6.18 7.94
CA ILE A 182 12.27 -6.33 7.43
C ILE A 182 11.98 -7.78 6.98
N GLU A 183 12.97 -8.69 7.00
CA GLU A 183 12.79 -10.10 6.61
C GLU A 183 12.15 -10.99 7.69
N ARG A 184 11.72 -10.43 8.83
CA ARG A 184 11.14 -11.24 9.92
C ARG A 184 9.85 -11.93 9.43
N PRO A 185 9.76 -13.28 9.50
CA PRO A 185 8.52 -14.00 9.25
C PRO A 185 7.38 -13.43 10.10
N GLY A 186 6.17 -13.31 9.55
CA GLY A 186 5.01 -12.77 10.27
C GLY A 186 4.92 -11.24 10.33
N PHE A 187 5.69 -10.51 9.51
CA PHE A 187 5.64 -9.04 9.42
C PHE A 187 4.24 -8.45 9.18
N TRP A 188 3.37 -9.19 8.48
CA TRP A 188 1.98 -8.79 8.21
C TRP A 188 1.05 -8.91 9.44
N LEU A 189 1.57 -9.41 10.56
CA LEU A 189 0.83 -9.56 11.80
C LEU A 189 1.16 -8.39 12.75
N PRO A 190 0.18 -7.90 13.54
CA PRO A 190 0.47 -6.97 14.63
C PRO A 190 1.59 -7.53 15.53
N LYS A 191 2.46 -6.65 16.05
CA LYS A 191 3.63 -7.05 16.88
C LYS A 191 3.28 -8.06 17.97
N ALA A 192 2.15 -7.87 18.65
CA ALA A 192 1.67 -8.77 19.71
C ALA A 192 1.43 -10.21 19.21
N THR A 193 0.88 -10.37 18.01
CA THR A 193 0.63 -11.68 17.41
C THR A 193 1.94 -12.34 17.00
N LEU A 194 2.91 -11.56 16.50
CA LEU A 194 4.24 -12.06 16.15
C LEU A 194 5.01 -12.52 17.39
N GLU A 195 4.98 -11.74 18.47
CA GLU A 195 5.62 -12.08 19.75
C GLU A 195 5.04 -13.38 20.32
N ALA A 196 3.72 -13.54 20.27
CA ALA A 196 3.05 -14.77 20.70
C ALA A 196 3.51 -16.01 19.89
N LEU A 197 3.55 -15.91 18.56
CA LEU A 197 4.00 -17.00 17.67
C LEU A 197 5.47 -17.35 17.86
N THR A 198 6.31 -16.35 18.11
CA THR A 198 7.74 -16.55 18.34
C THR A 198 7.95 -17.27 19.68
N ASN A 199 7.23 -16.87 20.72
CA ASN A 199 7.29 -17.49 22.04
C ASN A 199 6.80 -18.94 22.01
N SER A 200 5.72 -19.25 21.29
CA SER A 200 5.24 -20.64 21.15
C SER A 200 6.24 -21.53 20.43
N SER A 201 6.84 -21.06 19.31
CA SER A 201 7.86 -21.84 18.58
C SER A 201 9.12 -22.10 19.41
N LYS A 202 9.50 -21.17 20.29
CA LYS A 202 10.66 -21.30 21.18
C LYS A 202 10.41 -22.30 22.30
N LEU A 203 9.18 -22.35 22.83
CA LEU A 203 8.75 -23.33 23.83
C LEU A 203 8.70 -24.74 23.24
N GLU A 204 8.11 -24.90 22.05
CA GLU A 204 8.06 -26.19 21.35
C GLU A 204 9.45 -26.74 21.03
N GLY A 205 10.38 -25.88 20.59
CA GLY A 205 11.77 -26.27 20.34
C GLY A 205 12.55 -26.67 21.62
N GLN A 206 12.24 -26.04 22.77
CA GLN A 206 12.82 -26.40 24.05
C GLN A 206 12.27 -27.73 24.59
N GLU A 207 10.96 -27.97 24.46
CA GLU A 207 10.35 -29.25 24.83
C GLU A 207 10.83 -30.41 23.96
N ALA A 208 11.00 -30.20 22.66
CA ALA A 208 11.53 -31.22 21.75
C ALA A 208 12.98 -31.60 22.08
N ARG A 209 13.80 -30.61 22.50
CA ARG A 209 15.19 -30.84 22.91
C ARG A 209 15.31 -31.51 24.28
N ALA A 210 14.34 -31.29 25.17
CA ALA A 210 14.26 -31.97 26.47
C ALA A 210 13.83 -33.46 26.34
N LYS A 211 13.08 -33.81 25.29
CA LYS A 211 12.56 -35.18 25.06
C LYS A 211 13.53 -36.12 24.32
N ASN A 212 14.59 -35.60 23.71
CA ASN A 212 15.69 -36.40 23.11
C ASN A 212 17.06 -35.83 23.55
N PRO A 213 17.48 -36.09 24.79
CA PRO A 213 18.86 -35.83 25.19
C PRO A 213 19.78 -36.84 24.47
N LEU A 214 20.87 -36.34 23.89
CA LEU A 214 21.95 -37.14 23.28
C LEU A 214 22.55 -38.15 24.27
#